data_AF-A0AAN4ZMM9-F1
#
_entry.id   AF-A0AAN4ZMM9-F1
#
_cell.length_a   1.000
_cell.length_b   1.000
_cell.length_c   1.000
_cell.angle_alpha   90.00
_cell.angle_beta   90.00
_cell.angle_gamma   90.00
#
_symmetry.space_group_name_H-M   'P 1'
#
loop_
_entity.id
_entity.type
_entity.pdbx_description
1 polymer ?
#
loop_
_entity_poly.entity_id
_entity_poly.type
_entity_poly.pdbx_seq_one_letter_code
_entity_poly.pdbx_strand_id
1 'polypeptide(L)'
;GILGTSVTWGDFEARFRSSLGTEARLGANKSVVDIGDGNGYVSFCGLITCDWVGAAEDENLPPSVVLKIPSILPLRRLNEVLPEGQKMFDFDE
;
A
#
# COMPACT_ATOMS: atom_id res chain seq x y z
N GLY A 1 -4.43 -8.73 -2.21
CA GLY A 1 -3.69 -7.62 -2.81
C GLY A 1 -2.68 -7.06 -1.82
N ILE A 2 -2.11 -5.90 -2.13
CA ILE A 2 -1.13 -5.19 -1.29
C ILE A 2 -1.75 -4.94 0.09
N LEU A 3 -1.02 -5.28 1.15
CA LEU A 3 -1.44 -5.17 2.55
C LEU A 3 -2.78 -5.87 2.88
N GLY A 4 -3.13 -6.92 2.14
CA GLY A 4 -4.39 -7.66 2.32
C GLY A 4 -5.63 -6.96 1.76
N THR A 5 -5.46 -5.84 1.04
CA THR A 5 -6.56 -5.14 0.35
C THR A 5 -6.90 -5.78 -1.00
N SER A 6 -7.94 -5.27 -1.67
CA SER A 6 -8.26 -5.63 -3.06
C SER A 6 -7.29 -5.03 -4.08
N VAL A 7 -6.51 -4.01 -3.72
CA VAL A 7 -5.53 -3.38 -4.64
C VAL A 7 -4.43 -4.37 -4.95
N THR A 8 -4.21 -4.69 -6.23
CA THR A 8 -3.16 -5.63 -6.64
C THR A 8 -1.86 -4.91 -6.99
N TRP A 9 -0.77 -5.67 -7.09
CA TRP A 9 0.49 -5.15 -7.64
C TRP A 9 0.33 -4.68 -9.09
N GLY A 10 -0.52 -5.34 -9.88
CA GLY A 10 -0.80 -4.93 -11.26
C GLY A 10 -1.51 -3.57 -11.32
N ASP A 11 -2.51 -3.34 -10.47
CA ASP A 11 -3.22 -2.06 -10.40
C ASP A 11 -2.28 -0.91 -10.02
N PHE A 12 -1.46 -1.15 -8.99
CA PHE A 12 -0.47 -0.20 -8.52
C PHE A 12 0.57 0.11 -9.60
N GLU A 13 1.20 -0.92 -10.16
CA GLU A 13 2.27 -0.78 -11.15
C GLU A 13 1.78 -0.09 -12.43
N ALA A 14 0.58 -0.45 -12.93
CA ALA A 14 0.01 0.18 -14.12
C ALA A 14 -0.19 1.70 -13.92
N ARG A 15 -0.79 2.10 -12.79
CA ARG A 15 -0.99 3.52 -12.47
C ARG A 15 0.33 4.24 -12.20
N PHE A 16 1.23 3.60 -11.48
CA PHE A 16 2.49 4.19 -11.07
C PHE A 16 3.40 4.46 -12.26
N ARG A 17 3.55 3.48 -13.16
CA ARG A 17 4.31 3.65 -14.40
C ARG A 17 3.70 4.70 -15.31
N SER A 18 2.37 4.69 -15.46
CA SER A 18 1.67 5.73 -16.23
C SER A 18 1.90 7.13 -15.66
N SER A 19 2.01 7.27 -14.34
CA SER A 19 2.26 8.58 -13.70
C SER A 19 3.71 9.05 -13.83
N LEU A 20 4.66 8.12 -13.88
CA LEU A 20 6.07 8.40 -14.08
C LEU A 20 6.46 8.51 -15.56
N GLY A 21 5.60 8.09 -16.48
CA GLY A 21 5.89 8.07 -17.92
C GLY A 21 6.95 7.05 -18.31
N THR A 22 7.07 5.94 -17.58
CA THR A 22 8.16 4.96 -17.75
C THR A 22 7.69 3.61 -18.30
N GLU A 23 8.55 2.99 -19.10
CA GLU A 23 8.43 1.58 -19.49
C GLU A 23 9.24 0.64 -18.57
N ALA A 24 9.91 1.13 -17.53
CA ALA A 24 10.44 0.28 -16.49
C ALA A 24 9.31 -0.47 -15.77
N ARG A 25 9.62 -1.66 -15.27
CA ARG A 25 8.69 -2.52 -14.51
C ARG A 25 9.23 -2.80 -13.11
N LEU A 26 8.35 -3.10 -12.17
CA LEU A 26 8.75 -3.54 -10.84
C LEU A 26 9.09 -5.02 -10.85
N GLY A 27 10.37 -5.32 -10.66
CA GLY A 27 10.99 -6.63 -10.59
C GLY A 27 10.53 -7.50 -9.43
N ALA A 28 11.20 -8.64 -9.28
CA ALA A 28 10.81 -9.68 -8.34
C ALA A 28 11.06 -9.27 -6.87
N ASN A 29 12.00 -8.37 -6.62
CA ASN A 29 12.39 -7.96 -5.27
C ASN A 29 11.61 -6.74 -4.75
N LYS A 30 10.54 -6.33 -5.45
CA LYS A 30 9.60 -5.34 -4.94
C LYS A 30 9.01 -5.82 -3.62
N SER A 31 8.84 -4.91 -2.67
CA SER A 31 8.32 -5.25 -1.36
C SER A 31 7.43 -4.14 -0.82
N VAL A 32 6.62 -4.48 0.18
CA VAL A 32 5.77 -3.54 0.91
C VAL A 32 5.95 -3.76 2.41
N VAL A 33 6.12 -2.67 3.14
CA VAL A 33 6.10 -2.65 4.60
C VAL A 33 4.96 -1.74 5.05
N ASP A 34 4.10 -2.22 5.94
CA ASP A 34 3.06 -1.36 6.53
C ASP A 34 3.73 -0.38 7.51
N ILE A 35 3.72 0.90 7.13
CA ILE A 35 4.20 2.00 7.96
C ILE A 35 3.03 2.82 8.54
N GLY A 36 1.80 2.40 8.25
CA GLY A 36 0.56 3.03 8.70
C GLY A 36 -0.01 2.39 9.95
N ASP A 37 0.51 1.27 10.43
CA ASP A 37 -0.04 0.65 11.64
C ASP A 37 0.01 1.62 12.83
N GLY A 38 -1.13 1.75 13.52
CA GLY A 38 -1.36 2.73 14.58
C GLY A 38 -1.37 4.23 14.18
N ASN A 39 -0.96 4.60 12.97
CA ASN A 39 -0.76 6.00 12.56
C ASN A 39 -1.45 6.39 11.22
N GLY A 40 -2.01 5.41 10.51
CA GLY A 40 -2.58 5.56 9.18
C GLY A 40 -4.05 5.97 9.15
N TYR A 41 -4.68 6.13 10.33
CA TYR A 41 -6.12 6.37 10.48
C TYR A 41 -6.94 5.31 9.72
N VAL A 42 -7.88 5.72 8.87
CA VAL A 42 -8.70 4.87 7.99
C VAL A 42 -7.98 4.57 6.67
N SER A 43 -6.68 4.27 6.73
CA SER A 43 -5.89 3.95 5.55
C SER A 43 -4.77 2.96 5.87
N PHE A 44 -4.49 2.07 4.94
CA PHE A 44 -3.21 1.37 4.92
C PHE A 44 -2.17 2.28 4.27
N CYS A 45 -1.00 2.39 4.89
CA CYS A 45 0.13 3.13 4.32
C CYS A 45 1.30 2.16 4.15
N GLY A 46 1.56 1.76 2.90
CA GLY A 46 2.66 0.87 2.56
C GLY A 46 3.87 1.66 2.07
N LEU A 47 5.04 1.46 2.68
CA LEU A 47 6.31 1.82 2.03
C LEU A 47 6.63 0.75 1.01
N ILE A 48 6.58 1.11 -0.27
CA ILE A 48 6.97 0.27 -1.38
C ILE A 48 8.44 0.48 -1.66
N THR A 49 9.22 -0.60 -1.65
CA THR A 49 10.58 -0.59 -2.21
C THR A 49 10.49 -0.98 -3.68
N CYS A 50 11.00 -0.11 -4.56
CA CYS A 50 10.90 -0.27 -6.00
C CYS A 50 12.16 -0.98 -6.53
N ASP A 51 11.98 -2.22 -6.95
CA ASP A 51 12.99 -2.97 -7.71
C ASP A 51 12.81 -2.68 -9.20
N TRP A 52 13.31 -1.55 -9.70
CA TRP A 52 13.10 -1.19 -11.11
C TRP A 52 13.92 -2.07 -12.06
N VAL A 53 13.27 -2.60 -13.09
CA VAL A 53 13.88 -3.39 -14.16
C VAL A 53 13.55 -2.75 -15.52
N GLY A 54 14.57 -2.59 -16.35
CA GLY A 54 14.42 -2.04 -17.71
C GLY A 54 14.32 -0.51 -17.77
N ALA A 55 14.78 0.20 -16.74
CA ALA A 55 14.89 1.65 -16.77
C ALA A 55 15.97 2.11 -17.76
N ALA A 56 15.73 3.21 -18.47
CA ALA A 56 16.74 3.82 -19.32
C ALA A 56 17.84 4.50 -18.48
N GLU A 57 19.02 4.71 -19.06
CA GLU A 57 20.17 5.30 -18.33
C GLU A 57 19.89 6.70 -17.78
N ASP A 58 18.98 7.45 -18.42
CA ASP A 58 18.59 8.81 -18.04
C ASP A 58 17.32 8.87 -17.18
N GLU A 59 16.65 7.73 -16.92
CA GLU A 59 15.47 7.69 -16.07
C GLU A 59 15.84 7.77 -14.58
N ASN A 60 15.41 8.85 -13.93
CA ASN A 60 15.52 8.99 -12.48
C ASN A 60 14.25 8.50 -11.77
N LEU A 61 14.12 7.18 -11.60
CA LEU A 61 12.95 6.56 -10.96
C LEU A 61 13.10 6.49 -9.43
N PRO A 62 12.01 6.68 -8.67
CA PRO A 62 12.07 6.68 -7.21
C PRO A 62 12.39 5.28 -6.66
N PRO A 63 13.39 5.13 -5.76
CA PRO A 63 13.75 3.83 -5.18
C PRO A 63 12.71 3.31 -4.18
N SER A 64 11.87 4.21 -3.66
CA SER A 64 10.73 3.86 -2.81
C SER A 64 9.62 4.89 -2.90
N VAL A 65 8.39 4.47 -2.62
CA VAL A 65 7.21 5.36 -2.56
C VAL A 65 6.27 4.94 -1.45
N VAL A 66 5.49 5.89 -0.94
CA VAL A 66 4.40 5.58 -0.01
C VAL A 66 3.11 5.39 -0.78
N LEU A 67 2.56 4.18 -0.70
CA LEU A 67 1.22 3.86 -1.18
C LEU A 67 0.22 4.03 -0.04
N LYS A 68 -0.67 5.02 -0.16
CA LYS A 68 -1.79 5.21 0.76
C LYS A 68 -3.07 4.65 0.14
N ILE A 69 -3.69 3.67 0.80
CA ILE A 69 -4.93 3.03 0.38
C ILE A 69 -6.02 3.37 1.41
N PRO A 70 -6.92 4.33 1.10
CA PRO A 70 -8.09 4.57 1.93
C PRO A 70 -8.92 3.29 2.07
N SER A 71 -9.18 2.87 3.30
CA SER A 71 -9.88 1.63 3.59
C SER A 71 -10.45 1.66 4.99
N ILE A 72 -11.61 1.05 5.18
CA ILE A 72 -12.20 0.85 6.51
C ILE A 72 -11.55 -0.31 7.27
N LEU A 73 -10.79 -1.17 6.58
CA LEU A 73 -10.20 -2.37 7.17
C LEU A 73 -9.21 -2.09 8.32
N PRO A 74 -8.33 -1.07 8.28
CA PRO A 74 -7.51 -0.69 9.43
C PRO A 74 -8.34 -0.29 10.65
N LEU A 75 -9.46 0.42 10.44
CA LEU A 75 -10.37 0.79 11.53
C LEU A 75 -11.08 -0.43 12.10
N ARG A 76 -11.48 -1.38 11.26
CA ARG A 76 -12.02 -2.67 11.71
C ARG A 76 -11.00 -3.43 12.57
N ARG A 77 -9.74 -3.55 12.13
CA ARG A 77 -8.66 -4.18 12.93
C ARG A 77 -8.46 -3.50 14.28
N LEU A 78 -8.45 -2.17 14.30
CA LEU A 78 -8.37 -1.41 15.55
C LEU A 78 -9.57 -1.74 16.45
N ASN A 79 -10.78 -1.76 15.91
CA ASN A 79 -12.00 -2.06 16.65
C ASN A 79 -12.00 -3.49 17.24
N GLU A 80 -11.45 -4.46 16.52
CA GLU A 80 -11.34 -5.86 16.99
C GLU A 80 -10.40 -6.02 18.20
N VAL A 81 -9.43 -5.13 18.38
CA VAL A 81 -8.49 -5.16 19.53
C VAL A 81 -8.90 -4.27 20.69
N LEU A 82 -9.94 -3.45 20.54
CA LEU A 82 -10.47 -2.60 21.62
C LEU A 82 -11.31 -3.43 22.61
N PRO A 83 -11.30 -3.06 23.92
CA PRO A 83 -12.22 -3.63 24.91
C PRO A 83 -13.69 -3.44 24.49
N GLU A 84 -14.59 -4.35 24.87
CA GLU A 84 -16.01 -4.32 24.46
C GLU A 84 -16.70 -2.97 24.71
N GLY A 85 -16.51 -2.35 25.88
CA GLY A 85 -17.08 -1.04 26.20
C GLY A 85 -16.43 0.16 25.47
N GLN A 86 -15.42 -0.09 24.63
CA GLN A 86 -14.69 0.92 23.85
C GLN A 86 -14.73 0.63 22.35
N LYS A 87 -15.40 -0.44 21.91
CA LYS A 87 -15.62 -0.69 20.48
C LYS A 87 -16.42 0.48 19.89
N MET A 88 -15.97 0.93 18.74
CA MET A 88 -16.58 2.03 17.99
C MET A 88 -17.73 1.53 17.10
N PHE A 89 -17.69 0.25 16.70
CA PHE A 89 -18.69 -0.36 15.83
C PHE A 89 -18.94 -1.82 16.21
N ASP A 90 -20.18 -2.25 16.07
CA ASP A 90 -20.56 -3.66 16.04
C ASP A 90 -20.51 -4.13 14.58
N PHE A 91 -19.36 -4.66 14.18
CA PHE A 91 -19.25 -5.36 12.90
C PHE A 91 -19.82 -6.77 13.09
N ASP A 92 -21.14 -6.90 13.01
CA ASP A 92 -21.77 -8.23 12.88
C ASP A 92 -21.24 -8.92 11.61
N GLU A 93 -20.92 -10.21 11.71
CA GLU A 93 -20.30 -11.03 10.64
C GLU A 93 -21.12 -11.10 9.35
#